data_AF-A0AAV0IF31-F1
#
_entry.id   AF-A0AAV0IF31-F1
#
_cell.length_a   1.000
_cell.length_b   1.000
_cell.length_c   1.000
_cell.angle_alpha   90.00
_cell.angle_beta   90.00
_cell.angle_gamma   90.00
#
_symmetry.space_group_name_H-M   'P 1'
#
loop_
_entity.id
_entity.type
_entity.pdbx_description
1 polymer ?
#
loop_
_entity_poly.entity_id
_entity_poly.type
_entity_poly.pdbx_seq_one_letter_code
_entity_poly.pdbx_strand_id
1 'polypeptide(L)'
;MARPRPSLCINGVLPHHLLLEVFGCLPLTDAFRCRSVCKLWLSCLRDDPYFIAQYILRRIREQPLNEEDQGRTHVQCNVSEMLVLTPTWNLPPGFSFSLDFLPFYAGLDRDHKTLKQVVEGSSNGLLLCSPNDYSRRLYYICNPLTKQWLALPRSPRFDHPYFLVAFFCDPFYSYDGEDGSVTLNDRFGVKVVRLPFFLGNEEGSPIEMEVEIFSSQTGCWTTSTVMLPKRLRFDEYNPQIAIPHNGRLYWFVEPCDILIYDLSKNEFLLESHELPSFAMRSFFYWNRQLVEFKGFSLCQGSFWVGQTEKWLLRVFNLRNGEWFLTHDVHILHDMYCSSSLARQSVQRSYAGIEFRSMHPVDPNVAYLSVDGEILECDFRNRTIKVEAEIENYGQDSLQLVYWFNVLTFPLPLWPTPLPRLPAT
;
A
#
# COMPACT_ATOMS: atom_id res chain seq x y z
N MET A 1 1.68 -16.12 -58.77
CA MET A 1 1.04 -15.60 -57.53
C MET A 1 0.83 -16.76 -56.57
N ALA A 2 1.66 -16.85 -55.53
CA ALA A 2 1.48 -17.86 -54.49
C ALA A 2 0.31 -17.43 -53.58
N ARG A 3 -0.68 -18.31 -53.40
CA ARG A 3 -1.70 -18.11 -52.36
C ARG A 3 -0.99 -18.07 -50.99
N PRO A 4 -1.29 -17.10 -50.10
CA PRO A 4 -0.75 -17.15 -48.75
C PRO A 4 -1.21 -18.45 -48.09
N ARG A 5 -0.28 -19.22 -47.51
CA ARG A 5 -0.63 -20.37 -46.68
C ARG A 5 -1.57 -19.88 -45.58
N PRO A 6 -2.69 -20.57 -45.30
CA PRO A 6 -3.52 -20.20 -44.17
C PRO A 6 -2.63 -20.29 -42.92
N SER A 7 -2.52 -19.19 -42.18
CA SER A 7 -1.87 -19.21 -40.88
C SER A 7 -2.60 -20.24 -40.04
N LEU A 8 -1.97 -21.39 -39.78
CA LEU A 8 -2.46 -22.38 -38.82
C LEU A 8 -2.42 -21.73 -37.45
N CYS A 9 -3.48 -21.01 -37.13
CA CYS A 9 -3.68 -20.45 -35.82
C CYS A 9 -4.17 -21.57 -34.91
N ILE A 10 -3.51 -21.74 -33.76
CA ILE A 10 -3.86 -22.72 -32.71
C ILE A 10 -5.35 -22.70 -32.34
N ASN A 11 -6.02 -21.55 -32.54
CA ASN A 11 -7.42 -21.26 -32.21
C ASN A 11 -8.45 -22.23 -32.80
N GLY A 12 -8.13 -22.91 -33.91
CA GLY A 12 -9.02 -23.87 -34.56
C GLY A 12 -8.58 -25.32 -34.42
N VAL A 13 -7.47 -25.59 -33.74
CA VAL A 13 -6.82 -26.90 -33.68
C VAL A 13 -6.85 -27.48 -32.26
N LEU A 14 -6.71 -26.63 -31.23
CA LEU A 14 -6.73 -27.06 -29.83
C LEU A 14 -8.14 -26.92 -29.22
N PRO A 15 -8.62 -27.95 -28.49
CA PRO A 15 -9.75 -27.84 -27.59
C PRO A 15 -9.59 -26.70 -26.58
N HIS A 16 -10.71 -26.08 -26.19
CA HIS A 16 -10.74 -24.93 -25.29
C HIS A 16 -10.00 -25.16 -23.96
N HIS A 17 -10.17 -26.33 -23.32
CA HIS A 17 -9.51 -26.66 -22.05
C HIS A 17 -7.98 -26.73 -22.17
N LEU A 18 -7.44 -27.30 -23.26
CA LEU A 18 -5.99 -27.34 -23.49
C LEU A 18 -5.42 -25.93 -23.75
N LEU A 19 -6.19 -25.07 -24.40
CA LEU A 19 -5.80 -23.67 -24.58
C LEU A 19 -5.67 -22.94 -23.24
N LEU A 20 -6.60 -23.17 -22.30
CA LEU A 20 -6.54 -22.64 -20.94
C LEU A 20 -5.33 -23.19 -20.15
N GLU A 21 -5.01 -24.47 -20.30
CA GLU A 21 -3.81 -25.06 -19.68
C GLU A 21 -2.52 -24.43 -20.20
N VAL A 22 -2.42 -24.21 -21.51
CA VAL A 22 -1.27 -23.52 -22.14
C VAL A 22 -1.13 -22.12 -21.57
N PHE A 23 -2.22 -21.35 -21.47
CA PHE A 23 -2.18 -20.02 -20.85
C PHE A 23 -1.83 -20.08 -19.35
N GLY A 24 -2.28 -21.12 -18.64
CA GLY A 24 -1.98 -21.34 -17.23
C GLY A 24 -0.48 -21.54 -16.95
N CYS A 25 0.27 -22.06 -17.91
CA CYS A 25 1.72 -22.21 -17.81
C CYS A 25 2.48 -20.88 -17.96
N LEU A 26 1.88 -19.87 -18.58
CA LEU A 26 2.57 -18.62 -18.93
C LEU A 26 2.76 -17.71 -17.70
N PRO A 27 3.93 -17.04 -17.57
CA PRO A 27 4.08 -15.92 -16.64
C PRO A 27 2.97 -14.88 -16.83
N LEU A 28 2.62 -14.17 -15.75
CA LEU A 28 1.48 -13.25 -15.75
C LEU A 28 1.60 -12.19 -16.87
N THR A 29 2.79 -11.63 -17.07
CA THR A 29 3.04 -10.61 -18.10
C THR A 29 2.82 -11.15 -19.52
N ASP A 30 3.23 -12.38 -19.79
CA ASP A 30 3.03 -13.01 -21.10
C ASP A 30 1.58 -13.42 -21.33
N ALA A 31 0.90 -13.95 -20.30
CA ALA A 31 -0.54 -14.20 -20.36
C ALA A 31 -1.32 -12.91 -20.69
N PHE A 32 -0.92 -11.77 -20.14
CA PHE A 32 -1.54 -10.48 -20.47
C PHE A 32 -1.23 -10.01 -21.90
N ARG A 33 -0.02 -10.23 -22.40
CA ARG A 33 0.33 -9.93 -23.81
C ARG A 33 -0.51 -10.76 -24.79
N CYS A 34 -0.83 -12.01 -24.45
CA CYS A 34 -1.70 -12.89 -25.24
C CYS A 34 -3.10 -12.32 -25.47
N ARG A 35 -3.60 -11.41 -24.61
CA ARG A 35 -4.90 -10.73 -24.80
C ARG A 35 -4.97 -9.91 -26.08
N SER A 36 -3.83 -9.46 -26.61
CA SER A 36 -3.76 -8.64 -27.83
C SER A 36 -3.72 -9.48 -29.11
N VAL A 37 -3.68 -10.81 -29.03
CA VAL A 37 -3.53 -11.70 -30.20
C VAL A 37 -4.84 -11.84 -30.98
N CYS A 38 -5.95 -12.14 -30.31
CA CYS A 38 -7.28 -12.22 -30.93
C CYS A 38 -8.41 -12.09 -29.89
N LYS A 39 -9.65 -11.90 -30.37
CA LYS A 39 -10.85 -11.78 -29.51
C LYS A 39 -11.10 -13.02 -28.65
N LEU A 40 -10.81 -14.21 -29.17
CA LEU A 40 -10.97 -15.46 -28.43
C LEU A 40 -10.02 -15.49 -27.22
N TRP A 41 -8.74 -15.17 -27.42
CA TRP A 41 -7.74 -15.17 -26.36
C TRP A 41 -8.05 -14.09 -25.33
N LEU A 42 -8.45 -12.90 -25.78
CA LEU A 42 -8.92 -11.85 -24.90
C LEU A 42 -10.07 -12.34 -24.01
N SER A 43 -11.09 -13.00 -24.58
CA SER A 43 -12.23 -13.51 -23.82
C SER A 43 -11.81 -14.57 -22.80
N CYS A 44 -10.97 -15.54 -23.17
CA CYS A 44 -10.49 -16.58 -22.25
C CYS A 44 -9.66 -15.99 -21.10
N LEU A 45 -8.79 -15.01 -21.40
CA LEU A 45 -7.83 -14.48 -20.44
C LEU A 45 -8.38 -13.34 -19.59
N ARG A 46 -9.51 -12.73 -19.97
CA ARG A 46 -10.11 -11.58 -19.27
C ARG A 46 -11.37 -11.96 -18.52
N ASP A 47 -12.25 -12.75 -19.15
CA ASP A 47 -13.65 -12.86 -18.76
C ASP A 47 -14.03 -14.28 -18.31
N ASP A 48 -13.10 -15.25 -18.32
CA ASP A 48 -13.34 -16.63 -17.88
C ASP A 48 -13.00 -16.82 -16.37
N PRO A 49 -14.00 -16.97 -15.48
CA PRO A 49 -13.80 -17.16 -14.06
C PRO A 49 -13.06 -18.46 -13.73
N TYR A 50 -13.29 -19.52 -14.51
CA TYR A 50 -12.67 -20.82 -14.29
C TYR A 50 -11.17 -20.74 -14.58
N PHE A 51 -10.80 -20.11 -15.69
CA PHE A 51 -9.39 -19.89 -16.01
C PHE A 51 -8.67 -19.09 -14.92
N ILE A 52 -9.26 -17.97 -14.48
CA ILE A 52 -8.66 -17.12 -13.44
C ILE A 52 -8.46 -17.90 -12.14
N ALA A 53 -9.48 -18.63 -11.69
CA ALA A 53 -9.38 -19.44 -10.47
C ALA A 53 -8.31 -20.53 -10.59
N GLN A 54 -8.24 -21.24 -11.72
CA GLN A 54 -7.22 -22.26 -11.97
C GLN A 54 -5.81 -21.67 -12.06
N TYR A 55 -5.67 -20.50 -12.68
CA TYR A 55 -4.40 -19.78 -12.75
C TYR A 55 -3.90 -19.45 -11.34
N ILE A 56 -4.76 -18.89 -10.48
CA ILE A 56 -4.44 -18.56 -9.09
C ILE A 56 -4.07 -19.84 -8.32
N LEU A 57 -4.89 -20.89 -8.39
CA LEU A 57 -4.63 -22.16 -7.72
C LEU A 57 -3.30 -22.77 -8.12
N ARG A 58 -2.99 -22.75 -9.41
CA ARG A 58 -1.71 -23.24 -9.93
C ARG A 58 -0.54 -22.45 -9.35
N ARG A 59 -0.65 -21.11 -9.29
CA ARG A 59 0.39 -20.26 -8.69
C ARG A 59 0.56 -20.49 -7.20
N ILE A 60 -0.53 -20.72 -6.45
CA ILE A 60 -0.46 -21.09 -5.03
C ILE A 60 0.28 -22.42 -4.86
N ARG A 61 -0.01 -23.43 -5.69
CA ARG A 61 0.63 -24.76 -5.63
C ARG A 61 2.09 -24.77 -6.08
N GLU A 62 2.46 -23.88 -6.99
CA GLU A 62 3.83 -23.72 -7.50
C GLU A 62 4.73 -22.94 -6.53
N GLN A 63 4.17 -22.24 -5.53
CA GLN A 63 4.97 -21.59 -4.49
C GLN A 63 5.59 -22.65 -3.55
N PRO A 64 6.87 -22.49 -3.16
CA PRO A 64 7.53 -23.47 -2.30
C PRO A 64 6.80 -23.61 -0.96
N LEU A 65 6.54 -24.86 -0.56
CA LEU A 65 5.83 -25.31 0.66
C LEU A 65 6.57 -25.02 1.98
N ASN A 66 7.58 -24.14 1.98
CA ASN A 66 8.24 -23.78 3.22
C ASN A 66 7.30 -22.86 4.02
N GLU A 67 6.58 -23.49 4.94
CA GLU A 67 5.76 -22.88 5.96
C GLU A 67 6.55 -21.73 6.62
N GLU A 68 5.89 -20.58 6.76
CA GLU A 68 6.37 -19.23 7.17
C GLU A 68 6.62 -18.20 6.05
N ASP A 69 6.88 -18.63 4.81
CA ASP A 69 7.31 -17.77 3.67
C ASP A 69 6.21 -17.47 2.62
N GLN A 70 4.93 -17.56 2.98
CA GLN A 70 3.82 -17.16 2.09
C GLN A 70 3.72 -15.62 1.95
N GLY A 71 4.80 -14.97 1.54
CA GLY A 71 4.85 -13.55 1.22
C GLY A 71 4.59 -13.35 -0.26
N ARG A 72 3.35 -12.99 -0.61
CA ARG A 72 3.07 -12.36 -1.91
C ARG A 72 4.08 -11.23 -2.13
N THR A 73 4.49 -10.98 -3.36
CA THR A 73 5.44 -9.89 -3.62
C THR A 73 4.81 -8.57 -3.17
N HIS A 74 5.39 -7.91 -2.18
CA HIS A 74 4.92 -6.59 -1.78
C HIS A 74 5.84 -5.55 -2.42
N VAL A 75 5.25 -4.55 -3.05
CA VAL A 75 5.95 -3.38 -3.58
C VAL A 75 5.80 -2.30 -2.54
N GLN A 76 6.90 -1.88 -1.94
CA GLN A 76 6.86 -0.77 -1.02
C GLN A 76 7.04 0.52 -1.82
N CYS A 77 6.04 1.41 -1.81
CA CYS A 77 6.01 2.59 -2.68
C CYS A 77 6.09 3.89 -1.88
N ASN A 78 7.03 4.76 -2.25
CA ASN A 78 7.14 6.13 -1.75
C ASN A 78 6.10 7.05 -2.42
N VAL A 79 5.35 7.77 -1.58
CA VAL A 79 4.19 8.60 -1.95
C VAL A 79 4.57 9.86 -2.73
N SER A 80 5.80 10.35 -2.64
CA SER A 80 6.19 11.59 -3.30
C SER A 80 7.16 11.37 -4.47
N GLU A 81 7.96 10.30 -4.45
CA GLU A 81 9.09 10.13 -5.38
C GLU A 81 9.27 8.69 -5.90
N MET A 82 8.26 7.82 -5.73
CA MET A 82 8.21 6.50 -6.39
C MET A 82 9.43 5.59 -6.18
N LEU A 83 10.08 5.71 -5.03
CA LEU A 83 11.09 4.73 -4.64
C LEU A 83 10.38 3.40 -4.34
N VAL A 84 10.67 2.40 -5.17
CA VAL A 84 10.17 1.03 -5.04
C VAL A 84 11.22 0.21 -4.29
N LEU A 85 10.97 -0.05 -3.02
CA LEU A 85 11.78 -0.97 -2.23
C LEU A 85 11.18 -2.37 -2.41
N THR A 86 11.69 -3.11 -3.39
CA THR A 86 11.34 -4.53 -3.57
C THR A 86 12.61 -5.35 -3.57
N PRO A 87 12.63 -6.53 -2.93
CA PRO A 87 13.60 -7.54 -3.30
C PRO A 87 13.38 -7.85 -4.80
N THR A 88 14.35 -7.47 -5.62
CA THR A 88 14.31 -7.49 -7.10
C THR A 88 13.98 -8.87 -7.68
N TRP A 89 14.05 -9.93 -6.88
CA TRP A 89 13.82 -11.32 -7.28
C TRP A 89 12.35 -11.75 -7.29
N ASN A 90 11.42 -10.92 -6.77
CA ASN A 90 10.00 -11.31 -6.65
C ASN A 90 9.05 -10.54 -7.59
N LEU A 91 9.53 -9.58 -8.38
CA LEU A 91 8.69 -8.90 -9.37
C LEU A 91 8.45 -9.81 -10.58
N PRO A 92 7.23 -9.80 -11.18
CA PRO A 92 7.00 -10.52 -12.43
C PRO A 92 8.03 -10.09 -13.50
N PRO A 93 8.62 -11.01 -14.28
CA PRO A 93 9.58 -10.66 -15.32
C PRO A 93 9.03 -9.60 -16.27
N GLY A 94 9.75 -8.48 -16.38
CA GLY A 94 9.37 -7.33 -17.21
C GLY A 94 8.33 -6.38 -16.59
N PHE A 95 7.97 -6.54 -15.31
CA PHE A 95 7.17 -5.56 -14.60
C PHE A 95 8.00 -4.35 -14.19
N SER A 96 7.57 -3.16 -14.62
CA SER A 96 8.03 -1.89 -14.06
C SER A 96 6.86 -1.21 -13.37
N PHE A 97 7.06 -0.81 -12.11
CA PHE A 97 6.10 -0.01 -11.39
C PHE A 97 6.23 1.45 -11.88
N SER A 98 5.16 2.00 -12.46
CA SER A 98 5.08 3.39 -12.94
C SER A 98 3.61 3.80 -12.92
N LEU A 99 3.34 5.07 -12.61
CA LEU A 99 2.01 5.68 -12.61
C LEU A 99 1.85 6.70 -13.75
N ASP A 100 2.81 6.79 -14.68
CA ASP A 100 2.81 7.74 -15.80
C ASP A 100 1.61 7.58 -16.75
N PHE A 101 0.87 6.48 -16.62
CA PHE A 101 -0.35 6.18 -17.36
C PHE A 101 -1.59 6.93 -16.83
N LEU A 102 -1.49 7.60 -15.68
CA LEU A 102 -2.57 8.40 -15.11
C LEU A 102 -2.77 9.73 -15.87
N PRO A 103 -4.00 10.24 -15.94
CA PRO A 103 -4.32 11.35 -16.85
C PRO A 103 -3.70 12.69 -16.42
N PHE A 104 -3.43 12.90 -15.14
CA PHE A 104 -2.81 14.14 -14.64
C PHE A 104 -1.31 14.26 -14.94
N TYR A 105 -0.74 13.29 -15.66
CA TYR A 105 0.60 13.39 -16.27
C TYR A 105 0.55 13.94 -17.70
N ALA A 106 -0.60 13.83 -18.38
CA ALA A 106 -0.73 14.24 -19.77
C ALA A 106 -0.71 15.77 -19.88
N GLY A 107 0.42 16.33 -20.32
CA GLY A 107 0.56 17.76 -20.58
C GLY A 107 1.45 18.53 -19.61
N LEU A 108 2.12 17.85 -18.68
CA LEU A 108 3.17 18.49 -17.86
C LEU A 108 4.46 18.59 -18.67
N ASP A 109 4.94 19.82 -18.85
CA ASP A 109 6.27 20.07 -19.42
C ASP A 109 7.33 19.50 -18.48
N ARG A 110 8.47 19.04 -19.03
CA ARG A 110 9.52 18.37 -18.22
C ARG A 110 10.05 19.24 -17.07
N ASP A 111 9.87 20.55 -17.17
CA ASP A 111 10.30 21.57 -16.22
C ASP A 111 9.26 21.88 -15.13
N HIS A 112 8.06 21.28 -15.17
CA HIS A 112 6.99 21.43 -14.16
C HIS A 112 6.68 20.11 -13.43
N LYS A 113 7.72 19.29 -13.19
CA LYS A 113 7.69 18.10 -12.31
C LYS A 113 7.31 18.40 -10.84
N THR A 114 6.98 19.64 -10.49
CA THR A 114 6.54 20.06 -9.16
C THR A 114 5.10 19.63 -8.82
N LEU A 115 4.31 19.18 -9.80
CA LEU A 115 3.07 18.46 -9.54
C LEU A 115 3.40 17.02 -9.09
N LYS A 116 3.86 16.93 -7.85
CA LYS A 116 4.18 15.67 -7.19
C LYS A 116 2.94 14.79 -7.12
N GLN A 117 3.15 13.49 -7.18
CA GLN A 117 2.11 12.47 -7.08
C GLN A 117 1.71 12.34 -5.61
N VAL A 118 0.49 11.90 -5.31
CA VAL A 118 0.15 11.41 -3.97
C VAL A 118 -0.57 10.08 -4.10
N VAL A 119 0.06 9.01 -3.62
CA VAL A 119 -0.61 7.75 -3.34
C VAL A 119 -1.26 7.85 -1.95
N GLU A 120 -2.58 7.85 -1.92
CA GLU A 120 -3.40 8.06 -0.73
C GLU A 120 -3.72 6.75 0.01
N GLY A 121 -3.50 5.61 -0.65
CA GLY A 121 -3.81 4.31 -0.08
C GLY A 121 -3.55 3.15 -1.05
N SER A 122 -3.39 1.97 -0.48
CA SER A 122 -3.15 0.71 -1.18
C SER A 122 -4.05 -0.36 -0.57
N SER A 123 -4.76 -1.12 -1.40
CA SER A 123 -5.63 -2.20 -0.92
C SER A 123 -5.87 -3.23 -2.01
N ASN A 124 -5.64 -4.52 -1.70
CA ASN A 124 -5.92 -5.67 -2.57
C ASN A 124 -5.49 -5.50 -4.04
N GLY A 125 -4.28 -5.00 -4.27
CA GLY A 125 -3.69 -4.86 -5.61
C GLY A 125 -4.17 -3.64 -6.41
N LEU A 126 -4.91 -2.72 -5.76
CA LEU A 126 -5.28 -1.42 -6.30
C LEU A 126 -4.63 -0.29 -5.48
N LEU A 127 -4.45 0.86 -6.12
CA LEU A 127 -4.00 2.09 -5.50
C LEU A 127 -5.05 3.18 -5.63
N LEU A 128 -5.10 4.04 -4.62
CA LEU A 128 -5.78 5.33 -4.68
C LEU A 128 -4.75 6.42 -4.89
N CYS A 129 -4.94 7.20 -5.94
CA CYS A 129 -4.06 8.31 -6.28
C CYS A 129 -4.85 9.61 -6.37
N SER A 130 -4.23 10.71 -5.95
CA SER A 130 -4.72 12.06 -6.13
C SER A 130 -3.61 12.92 -6.75
N PRO A 131 -3.96 13.95 -7.55
CA PRO A 131 -3.02 15.03 -7.83
C PRO A 131 -2.62 15.70 -6.51
N ASN A 132 -1.39 16.21 -6.40
CA ASN A 132 -0.98 17.04 -5.27
C ASN A 132 -1.65 18.43 -5.36
N ASP A 133 -2.96 18.49 -5.11
CA ASP A 133 -3.73 19.70 -4.96
C ASP A 133 -4.20 19.85 -3.51
N TYR A 134 -4.09 21.06 -2.95
CA TYR A 134 -4.49 21.31 -1.56
C TYR A 134 -5.98 21.01 -1.30
N SER A 135 -6.83 20.95 -2.33
CA SER A 135 -8.26 20.68 -2.16
C SER A 135 -8.63 19.18 -2.15
N ARG A 136 -7.73 18.29 -2.61
CA ARG A 136 -7.87 16.82 -2.68
C ARG A 136 -9.28 16.34 -3.02
N ARG A 137 -9.82 16.79 -4.16
CA ARG A 137 -11.21 16.51 -4.58
C ARG A 137 -11.31 15.45 -5.67
N LEU A 138 -10.18 15.14 -6.29
CA LEU A 138 -10.06 14.24 -7.42
C LEU A 138 -9.28 13.02 -6.99
N TYR A 139 -9.91 11.86 -7.14
CA TYR A 139 -9.31 10.58 -6.82
C TYR A 139 -9.38 9.67 -8.02
N TYR A 140 -8.34 8.88 -8.18
CA TYR A 140 -8.20 7.89 -9.23
C TYR A 140 -7.89 6.55 -8.57
N ILE A 141 -8.69 5.54 -8.89
CA ILE A 141 -8.34 4.16 -8.58
C ILE A 141 -7.52 3.65 -9.75
N CYS A 142 -6.36 3.05 -9.49
CA CYS A 142 -5.56 2.47 -10.55
C CYS A 142 -5.01 1.09 -10.18
N ASN A 143 -4.72 0.33 -11.23
CA ASN A 143 -4.03 -0.95 -11.12
C ASN A 143 -2.70 -0.84 -11.88
N PRO A 144 -1.55 -0.73 -11.16
CA PRO A 144 -0.22 -0.64 -11.77
C PRO A 144 0.15 -1.82 -12.67
N LEU A 145 -0.36 -3.03 -12.39
CA LEU A 145 -0.09 -4.24 -13.20
C LEU A 145 -0.75 -4.17 -14.57
N THR A 146 -1.95 -3.59 -14.63
CA THR A 146 -2.71 -3.48 -15.89
C THR A 146 -2.57 -2.12 -16.57
N LYS A 147 -2.01 -1.14 -15.86
CA LYS A 147 -1.94 0.28 -16.29
C LYS A 147 -3.31 0.87 -16.63
N GLN A 148 -4.35 0.36 -15.97
CA GLN A 148 -5.72 0.87 -16.07
C GLN A 148 -6.02 1.77 -14.89
N TRP A 149 -6.87 2.76 -15.12
CA TRP A 149 -7.35 3.67 -14.08
C TRP A 149 -8.83 4.00 -14.26
N LEU A 150 -9.43 4.47 -13.17
CA LEU A 150 -10.81 4.91 -13.06
C LEU A 150 -10.85 6.20 -12.25
N ALA A 151 -11.38 7.27 -12.85
CA ALA A 151 -11.64 8.52 -12.13
C ALA A 151 -12.89 8.36 -11.27
N LEU A 152 -12.80 8.80 -10.01
CA LEU A 152 -13.95 8.89 -9.13
C LEU A 152 -14.71 10.21 -9.34
N PRO A 153 -16.02 10.25 -9.06
CA PRO A 153 -16.74 11.50 -8.95
C PRO A 153 -16.05 12.43 -7.95
N ARG A 154 -16.18 13.74 -8.15
CA ARG A 154 -15.66 14.73 -7.20
C ARG A 154 -16.42 14.58 -5.88
N SER A 155 -15.72 14.61 -4.74
CA SER A 155 -16.44 14.68 -3.47
C SER A 155 -17.15 16.03 -3.31
N PRO A 156 -18.29 16.06 -2.61
CA PRO A 156 -19.15 17.22 -2.52
C PRO A 156 -18.57 18.35 -1.69
N ARG A 157 -17.61 18.10 -0.78
CA ARG A 157 -17.07 19.13 0.14
C ARG A 157 -15.79 19.80 -0.35
N PHE A 158 -15.68 21.07 0.02
CA PHE A 158 -14.59 21.98 -0.36
C PHE A 158 -14.08 22.84 0.82
N ASP A 159 -14.78 22.82 1.95
CA ASP A 159 -14.62 23.86 2.99
C ASP A 159 -13.49 23.55 3.99
N HIS A 160 -12.83 22.40 3.84
CA HIS A 160 -11.68 22.00 4.66
C HIS A 160 -10.41 21.86 3.81
N PRO A 161 -9.27 22.42 4.27
CA PRO A 161 -8.01 22.37 3.52
C PRO A 161 -7.29 21.02 3.63
N TYR A 162 -7.61 20.18 4.61
CA TYR A 162 -6.92 18.90 4.85
C TYR A 162 -7.91 17.80 5.22
N PHE A 163 -7.67 16.62 4.66
CA PHE A 163 -8.43 15.40 4.92
C PHE A 163 -7.49 14.24 5.16
N LEU A 164 -7.82 13.41 6.15
CA LEU A 164 -7.28 12.05 6.21
C LEU A 164 -8.04 11.21 5.20
N VAL A 165 -7.30 10.46 4.40
CA VAL A 165 -7.86 9.61 3.35
C VAL A 165 -7.54 8.16 3.70
N ALA A 166 -8.51 7.29 3.46
CA ALA A 166 -8.33 5.85 3.51
C ALA A 166 -8.91 5.19 2.28
N PHE A 167 -8.26 4.12 1.86
CA PHE A 167 -8.66 3.33 0.71
C PHE A 167 -8.90 1.89 1.12
N PHE A 168 -10.07 1.36 0.78
CA PHE A 168 -10.43 -0.03 1.06
C PHE A 168 -10.95 -0.69 -0.21
N CYS A 169 -10.40 -1.84 -0.56
CA CYS A 169 -10.88 -2.69 -1.64
C CYS A 169 -11.20 -4.06 -1.05
N ASP A 170 -12.39 -4.60 -1.30
CA ASP A 170 -12.69 -6.00 -1.01
C ASP A 170 -11.75 -6.92 -1.80
N PRO A 171 -11.39 -8.10 -1.26
CA PRO A 171 -10.59 -9.05 -2.02
C PRO A 171 -11.37 -9.53 -3.26
N PHE A 172 -10.72 -9.48 -4.42
CA PHE A 172 -11.29 -9.98 -5.68
C PHE A 172 -11.40 -11.51 -5.69
N TYR A 173 -10.59 -12.20 -4.89
CA TYR A 173 -10.68 -13.65 -4.73
C TYR A 173 -10.22 -14.05 -3.33
N SER A 174 -10.73 -15.17 -2.85
CA SER A 174 -10.29 -15.85 -1.64
C SER A 174 -9.79 -17.25 -1.96
N TYR A 175 -8.86 -17.74 -1.15
CA TYR A 175 -8.39 -19.12 -1.20
C TYR A 175 -8.90 -19.83 0.06
N ASP A 176 -9.56 -20.96 -0.14
CA ASP A 176 -9.93 -21.87 0.93
C ASP A 176 -8.85 -22.95 1.05
N GLY A 177 -8.13 -22.94 2.17
CA GLY A 177 -7.06 -23.91 2.44
C GLY A 177 -7.57 -25.32 2.73
N GLU A 178 -8.80 -25.47 3.23
CA GLU A 178 -9.39 -26.77 3.55
C GLU A 178 -9.87 -27.46 2.28
N ASP A 179 -10.60 -26.71 1.44
CA ASP A 179 -11.14 -27.22 0.17
C ASP A 179 -10.14 -27.16 -0.99
N GLY A 180 -9.00 -26.48 -0.80
CA GLY A 180 -8.00 -26.26 -1.85
C GLY A 180 -8.57 -25.54 -3.07
N SER A 181 -9.52 -24.62 -2.85
CA SER A 181 -10.33 -23.97 -3.87
C SER A 181 -10.15 -22.45 -3.88
N VAL A 182 -10.37 -21.82 -5.04
CA VAL A 182 -10.38 -20.36 -5.19
C VAL A 182 -11.76 -19.91 -5.57
N THR A 183 -12.30 -18.98 -4.79
CA THR A 183 -13.60 -18.35 -5.07
C THR A 183 -13.37 -16.91 -5.53
N LEU A 184 -13.91 -16.56 -6.69
CA LEU A 184 -13.89 -15.18 -7.19
C LEU A 184 -15.06 -14.38 -6.62
N ASN A 185 -14.80 -13.13 -6.27
CA ASN A 185 -15.79 -12.17 -5.80
C ASN A 185 -16.12 -11.19 -6.93
N ASP A 186 -17.20 -11.45 -7.66
CA ASP A 186 -17.70 -10.58 -8.74
C ASP A 186 -18.35 -9.29 -8.22
N ARG A 187 -18.64 -9.23 -6.92
CA ARG A 187 -19.29 -8.11 -6.23
C ARG A 187 -18.35 -7.32 -5.31
N PHE A 188 -17.03 -7.51 -5.46
CA PHE A 188 -16.05 -6.78 -4.67
C PHE A 188 -16.31 -5.27 -4.77
N GLY A 189 -16.35 -4.61 -3.62
CA GLY A 189 -16.54 -3.19 -3.50
C GLY A 189 -15.22 -2.45 -3.26
N VAL A 190 -15.22 -1.19 -3.62
CA VAL A 190 -14.17 -0.25 -3.24
C VAL A 190 -14.81 0.90 -2.50
N LYS A 191 -14.18 1.30 -1.40
CA LYS A 191 -14.57 2.46 -0.60
C LYS A 191 -13.39 3.42 -0.45
N VAL A 192 -13.68 4.72 -0.55
CA VAL A 192 -12.75 5.79 -0.18
C VAL A 192 -13.38 6.54 0.98
N VAL A 193 -12.69 6.63 2.10
CA VAL A 193 -13.17 7.33 3.28
C VAL A 193 -12.35 8.60 3.47
N ARG A 194 -13.03 9.72 3.70
CA ARG A 194 -12.43 11.02 3.99
C ARG A 194 -12.90 11.53 5.33
N LEU A 195 -11.94 11.94 6.16
CA LEU A 195 -12.17 12.54 7.46
C LEU A 195 -11.60 13.97 7.43
N PRO A 196 -12.39 15.01 7.75
CA PRO A 196 -11.86 16.36 7.86
C PRO A 196 -10.84 16.40 8.99
N PHE A 197 -9.70 17.02 8.71
CA PHE A 197 -8.65 17.24 9.71
C PHE A 197 -9.10 18.32 10.70
N PHE A 198 -9.04 18.04 12.00
CA PHE A 198 -9.38 19.00 13.06
C PHE A 198 -8.17 19.29 13.95
N LEU A 199 -7.95 20.58 14.23
CA LEU A 199 -7.06 21.05 15.27
C LEU A 199 -7.88 21.37 16.52
N GLY A 200 -7.75 20.55 17.54
CA GLY A 200 -8.42 20.75 18.83
C GLY A 200 -7.43 20.95 19.96
N ASN A 201 -7.54 22.08 20.67
CA ASN A 201 -6.70 22.37 21.84
C ASN A 201 -7.26 21.78 23.15
N GLU A 202 -8.49 21.29 23.15
CA GLU A 202 -9.17 20.79 24.36
C GLU A 202 -9.35 19.26 24.31
N GLU A 203 -8.78 18.58 25.30
CA GLU A 203 -8.85 17.12 25.43
C GLU A 203 -10.23 16.64 25.91
N GLY A 204 -10.63 15.45 25.47
CA GLY A 204 -11.41 14.54 26.32
C GLY A 204 -12.93 14.45 26.11
N SER A 205 -13.55 15.24 25.23
CA SER A 205 -14.97 15.05 24.88
C SER A 205 -15.14 14.33 23.53
N PRO A 206 -16.12 13.42 23.41
CA PRO A 206 -16.56 12.91 22.13
C PRO A 206 -17.03 14.05 21.22
N ILE A 207 -16.74 13.95 19.92
CA ILE A 207 -17.14 14.97 18.94
C ILE A 207 -17.89 14.30 17.79
N GLU A 208 -18.97 14.93 17.35
CA GLU A 208 -19.63 14.57 16.10
C GLU A 208 -18.71 14.92 14.93
N MET A 209 -18.39 13.92 14.13
CA MET A 209 -17.54 14.03 12.96
C MET A 209 -18.33 13.61 11.72
N GLU A 210 -18.29 14.42 10.69
CA GLU A 210 -18.85 14.05 9.40
C GLU A 210 -17.80 13.30 8.56
N VAL A 211 -18.15 12.10 8.16
CA VAL A 211 -17.33 11.19 7.37
C VAL A 211 -17.91 11.13 5.97
N GLU A 212 -17.08 11.38 4.96
CA GLU A 212 -17.47 11.16 3.57
C GLU A 212 -16.98 9.79 3.10
N ILE A 213 -17.86 9.04 2.45
CA ILE A 213 -17.57 7.71 1.94
C ILE A 213 -17.99 7.65 0.48
N PHE A 214 -17.03 7.43 -0.41
CA PHE A 214 -17.34 6.93 -1.75
C PHE A 214 -17.56 5.42 -1.68
N SER A 215 -18.55 4.92 -2.42
CA SER A 215 -18.74 3.48 -2.64
C SER A 215 -18.81 3.18 -4.12
N SER A 216 -18.03 2.22 -4.60
CA SER A 216 -18.11 1.76 -5.99
C SER A 216 -19.45 1.09 -6.33
N GLN A 217 -20.16 0.55 -5.32
CA GLN A 217 -21.46 -0.09 -5.51
C GLN A 217 -22.55 0.93 -5.87
N THR A 218 -22.47 2.13 -5.31
CA THR A 218 -23.41 3.23 -5.61
C THR A 218 -22.85 4.19 -6.65
N GLY A 219 -21.53 4.19 -6.86
CA GLY A 219 -20.83 5.16 -7.69
C GLY A 219 -20.90 6.59 -7.14
N CYS A 220 -21.27 6.78 -5.87
CA CYS A 220 -21.55 8.08 -5.29
C CYS A 220 -20.82 8.28 -3.96
N TRP A 221 -20.60 9.55 -3.60
CA TRP A 221 -20.21 9.96 -2.26
C TRP A 221 -21.43 10.09 -1.37
N THR A 222 -21.35 9.57 -0.15
CA THR A 222 -22.33 9.76 0.92
C THR A 222 -21.64 10.39 2.11
N THR A 223 -22.37 11.18 2.88
CA THR A 223 -21.88 11.75 4.14
C THR A 223 -22.68 11.16 5.29
N SER A 224 -21.99 10.80 6.37
CA SER A 224 -22.62 10.35 7.60
C SER A 224 -21.92 10.98 8.80
N THR A 225 -22.71 11.40 9.79
CA THR A 225 -22.21 11.90 11.06
C THR A 225 -22.00 10.72 12.00
N VAL A 226 -20.80 10.60 12.55
CA VAL A 226 -20.42 9.54 13.48
C VAL A 226 -19.75 10.15 14.70
N MET A 227 -19.81 9.46 15.83
CA MET A 227 -19.15 9.92 17.05
C MET A 227 -17.69 9.50 17.05
N LEU A 228 -16.78 10.47 17.15
CA LEU A 228 -15.40 10.22 17.48
C LEU A 228 -15.29 10.08 19.02
N PRO A 229 -14.74 8.98 19.56
CA PRO A 229 -14.72 8.74 21.01
C PRO A 229 -14.02 9.83 21.84
N LYS A 230 -13.01 10.47 21.25
CA LYS A 230 -12.23 11.56 21.87
C LYS A 230 -11.71 12.46 20.77
N ARG A 231 -11.55 13.76 21.04
CA ARG A 231 -10.76 14.64 20.15
C ARG A 231 -9.31 14.13 20.07
N LEU A 232 -8.87 13.85 18.85
CA LEU A 232 -7.54 13.36 18.56
C LEU A 232 -6.71 14.48 17.94
N ARG A 233 -5.41 14.50 18.25
CA ARG A 233 -4.45 15.30 17.50
C ARG A 233 -3.87 14.44 16.40
N PHE A 234 -3.81 15.02 15.22
CA PHE A 234 -3.14 14.43 14.08
C PHE A 234 -1.89 15.27 13.84
N ASP A 235 -0.78 14.60 13.51
CA ASP A 235 0.43 15.29 13.10
C ASP A 235 0.19 15.96 11.74
N GLU A 236 0.16 17.30 11.73
CA GLU A 236 -0.01 18.11 10.52
C GLU A 236 1.11 17.89 9.51
N TYR A 237 2.30 17.54 10.00
CA TYR A 237 3.48 17.40 9.19
C TYR A 237 3.56 16.00 8.59
N ASN A 238 3.06 14.97 9.29
CA ASN A 238 3.10 13.58 8.83
C ASN A 238 1.73 12.88 8.93
N PRO A 239 0.76 13.21 8.05
CA PRO A 239 -0.54 12.56 8.05
C PRO A 239 -0.38 11.08 7.67
N GLN A 240 -0.51 10.19 8.65
CA GLN A 240 -0.36 8.75 8.46
C GLN A 240 -1.41 8.21 7.48
N ILE A 241 -0.97 7.35 6.56
CA ILE A 241 -1.88 6.66 5.64
C ILE A 241 -2.63 5.58 6.41
N ALA A 242 -3.93 5.51 6.19
CA ALA A 242 -4.76 4.49 6.81
C ALA A 242 -4.38 3.10 6.31
N ILE A 243 -4.30 2.12 7.22
CA ILE A 243 -4.10 0.72 6.86
C ILE A 243 -5.47 0.05 6.77
N PRO A 244 -5.89 -0.46 5.58
CA PRO A 244 -7.11 -1.23 5.46
C PRO A 244 -6.90 -2.67 5.90
N HIS A 245 -7.72 -3.15 6.84
CA HIS A 245 -7.65 -4.53 7.30
C HIS A 245 -9.02 -5.07 7.76
N ASN A 246 -9.46 -6.21 7.22
CA ASN A 246 -10.70 -6.93 7.60
C ASN A 246 -11.95 -6.04 7.72
N GLY A 247 -12.18 -5.17 6.74
CA GLY A 247 -13.33 -4.25 6.75
C GLY A 247 -13.19 -3.08 7.72
N ARG A 248 -12.01 -2.87 8.29
CA ARG A 248 -11.68 -1.76 9.18
C ARG A 248 -10.53 -0.93 8.62
N LEU A 249 -10.49 0.33 9.01
CA LEU A 249 -9.45 1.27 8.64
C LEU A 249 -8.73 1.75 9.89
N TYR A 250 -7.41 1.68 9.88
CA TYR A 250 -6.58 1.95 11.04
C TYR A 250 -5.71 3.18 10.80
N TRP A 251 -5.79 4.16 11.68
CA TRP A 251 -4.87 5.29 11.73
C TRP A 251 -4.14 5.30 13.06
N PHE A 252 -2.84 5.60 13.00
CA PHE A 252 -2.10 5.96 14.19
C PHE A 252 -2.34 7.44 14.50
N VAL A 253 -2.70 7.74 15.74
CA VAL A 253 -3.08 9.09 16.17
C VAL A 253 -2.38 9.44 17.48
N GLU A 254 -2.14 10.73 17.71
CA GLU A 254 -1.46 11.17 18.92
C GLU A 254 -2.34 11.04 20.16
N PRO A 255 -1.75 10.75 21.34
CA PRO A 255 -0.32 10.56 21.58
C PRO A 255 0.20 9.17 21.22
N CYS A 256 -0.66 8.14 21.25
CA CYS A 256 -0.29 6.71 21.12
C CYS A 256 -1.51 5.83 20.76
N ASP A 257 -2.61 6.41 20.29
CA ASP A 257 -3.84 5.64 20.08
C ASP A 257 -3.91 5.09 18.66
N ILE A 258 -4.70 4.04 18.49
CA ILE A 258 -5.10 3.56 17.17
C ILE A 258 -6.57 3.92 16.97
N LEU A 259 -6.83 4.82 16.03
CA LEU A 259 -8.17 5.10 15.58
C LEU A 259 -8.59 4.03 14.58
N ILE A 260 -9.68 3.35 14.89
CA ILE A 260 -10.23 2.29 14.05
C ILE A 260 -11.60 2.75 13.56
N TYR A 261 -11.81 2.70 12.26
CA TYR A 261 -13.13 2.91 11.66
C TYR A 261 -13.66 1.61 11.08
N ASP A 262 -14.80 1.15 11.58
CA ASP A 262 -15.46 -0.06 11.13
C ASP A 262 -16.42 0.25 9.98
N LEU A 263 -16.08 -0.18 8.76
CA LEU A 263 -16.85 0.10 7.55
C LEU A 263 -18.22 -0.59 7.53
N SER A 264 -18.42 -1.62 8.35
CA SER A 264 -19.68 -2.36 8.43
C SER A 264 -20.66 -1.69 9.40
N LYS A 265 -20.14 -1.17 10.51
CA LYS A 265 -20.94 -0.49 11.54
C LYS A 265 -21.07 1.01 11.29
N ASN A 266 -20.20 1.60 10.47
CA ASN A 266 -20.09 3.05 10.28
C ASN A 266 -19.79 3.77 11.61
N GLU A 267 -18.83 3.25 12.37
CA GLU A 267 -18.53 3.70 13.73
C GLU A 267 -17.01 3.75 13.95
N PHE A 268 -16.58 4.67 14.83
CA PHE A 268 -15.22 4.72 15.32
C PHE A 268 -15.07 3.94 16.61
N LEU A 269 -13.95 3.23 16.70
CA LEU A 269 -13.42 2.64 17.92
C LEU A 269 -12.06 3.27 18.19
N LEU A 270 -11.77 3.55 19.45
CA LEU A 270 -10.46 4.00 19.87
C LEU A 270 -9.82 2.88 20.67
N GLU A 271 -8.74 2.32 20.15
CA GLU A 271 -7.91 1.40 20.90
C GLU A 271 -6.75 2.17 21.50
N SER A 272 -6.92 2.53 22.77
CA SER A 272 -5.83 3.04 23.60
C SER A 272 -5.02 1.88 24.10
N HIS A 273 -3.86 1.69 23.49
CA HIS A 273 -2.88 0.77 24.02
C HIS A 273 -1.87 1.58 24.82
N GLU A 274 -1.63 1.20 26.08
CA GLU A 274 -0.54 1.77 26.87
C GLU A 274 0.78 1.33 26.22
N LEU A 275 1.28 2.13 25.27
CA LEU A 275 2.70 2.11 24.95
C LEU A 275 3.45 2.35 26.28
N PRO A 276 4.52 1.59 26.58
CA PRO A 276 5.22 1.70 27.85
C PRO A 276 5.48 3.16 28.20
N SER A 277 5.07 3.58 29.40
CA SER A 277 4.91 4.98 29.83
C SER A 277 6.12 5.92 29.61
N PHE A 278 7.30 5.37 29.30
CA PHE A 278 8.48 6.14 28.93
C PHE A 278 8.38 6.76 27.51
N ALA A 279 7.56 6.20 26.62
CA ALA A 279 7.39 6.65 25.24
C ALA A 279 6.69 8.01 25.09
N MET A 280 6.26 8.64 26.19
CA MET A 280 5.46 9.88 26.20
C MET A 280 6.27 11.18 26.41
N ARG A 281 7.61 11.13 26.54
CA ARG A 281 8.38 12.27 27.11
C ARG A 281 9.24 13.13 26.18
N SER A 282 9.45 12.77 24.92
CA SER A 282 10.16 13.66 23.98
C SER A 282 9.17 14.56 23.24
N PHE A 283 9.51 15.83 23.01
CA PHE A 283 8.64 16.81 22.33
C PHE A 283 9.16 17.21 20.95
N PHE A 284 10.22 16.55 20.48
CA PHE A 284 10.93 16.97 19.27
C PHE A 284 11.25 15.75 18.40
N TYR A 285 10.65 15.72 17.21
CA TYR A 285 10.95 14.83 16.06
C TYR A 285 10.51 13.37 16.20
N TRP A 286 9.20 13.11 16.27
CA TRP A 286 8.66 11.75 16.30
C TRP A 286 8.35 11.23 14.89
N ASN A 287 9.14 10.27 14.42
CA ASN A 287 8.79 9.44 13.27
C ASN A 287 8.16 8.13 13.77
N ARG A 288 6.84 8.17 14.00
CA ARG A 288 6.05 6.97 14.32
C ARG A 288 5.23 6.62 13.09
N GLN A 289 5.53 5.47 12.51
CA GLN A 289 4.78 4.98 11.37
C GLN A 289 4.15 3.64 11.72
N LEU A 290 2.82 3.56 11.53
CA LEU A 290 2.12 2.30 11.56
C LEU A 290 2.35 1.61 10.22
N VAL A 291 2.87 0.40 10.25
CA VAL A 291 3.22 -0.34 9.04
C VAL A 291 2.59 -1.73 9.11
N GLU A 292 1.99 -2.12 7.99
CA GLU A 292 1.49 -3.47 7.77
C GLU A 292 2.66 -4.42 7.43
N PHE A 293 2.75 -5.53 8.15
CA PHE A 293 3.71 -6.60 7.88
C PHE A 293 2.97 -7.92 7.65
N LYS A 294 3.39 -8.67 6.62
CA LYS A 294 2.75 -9.90 6.09
C LYS A 294 1.28 -9.66 5.71
N GLY A 295 1.08 -8.94 4.60
CA GLY A 295 -0.26 -8.67 4.07
C GLY A 295 -1.07 -9.95 3.90
N PHE A 296 -2.33 -9.88 4.31
CA PHE A 296 -3.14 -11.06 4.60
C PHE A 296 -3.38 -11.97 3.41
N SER A 297 -3.10 -13.26 3.59
CA SER A 297 -3.84 -14.34 2.94
C SER A 297 -4.13 -15.54 3.82
N LEU A 298 -3.60 -15.63 5.04
CA LEU A 298 -4.12 -16.51 6.10
C LEU A 298 -3.92 -15.82 7.46
N CYS A 299 -4.98 -15.78 8.26
CA CYS A 299 -5.12 -15.37 9.67
C CYS A 299 -3.90 -14.74 10.40
N GLN A 300 -4.13 -13.58 11.04
CA GLN A 300 -3.19 -12.78 11.88
C GLN A 300 -2.07 -12.03 11.15
N GLY A 301 -2.41 -10.90 10.55
CA GLY A 301 -1.46 -9.83 10.28
C GLY A 301 -1.26 -9.01 11.54
N SER A 302 -0.08 -8.42 11.58
CA SER A 302 0.47 -7.85 12.79
C SER A 302 0.94 -6.44 12.44
N PHE A 303 0.55 -5.46 13.25
CA PHE A 303 0.91 -4.08 13.03
C PHE A 303 2.27 -3.83 13.65
N TRP A 304 3.13 -3.08 12.96
CA TRP A 304 4.41 -2.67 13.52
C TRP A 304 4.47 -1.16 13.68
N VAL A 305 5.02 -0.71 14.81
CA VAL A 305 5.33 0.70 15.05
C VAL A 305 6.80 0.80 15.33
N GLY A 306 7.52 1.52 14.46
CA GLY A 306 8.87 1.96 14.72
C GLY A 306 8.85 3.30 15.46
N GLN A 307 9.63 3.41 16.52
CA GLN A 307 9.91 4.65 17.24
C GLN A 307 11.40 4.93 17.13
N THR A 308 11.74 6.12 16.63
CA THR A 308 13.12 6.60 16.63
C THR A 308 13.30 7.73 17.64
N GLU A 309 14.28 7.59 18.53
CA GLU A 309 14.76 8.66 19.41
C GLU A 309 16.26 8.87 19.16
N LYS A 310 16.60 9.87 18.34
CA LYS A 310 17.94 10.08 17.75
C LYS A 310 18.41 8.86 16.93
N TRP A 311 18.97 7.87 17.62
CA TRP A 311 19.60 6.66 17.07
C TRP A 311 19.04 5.39 17.69
N LEU A 312 18.12 5.48 18.64
CA LEU A 312 17.46 4.32 19.22
C LEU A 312 16.23 3.99 18.37
N LEU A 313 16.21 2.78 17.81
CA LEU A 313 15.07 2.24 17.08
C LEU A 313 14.42 1.15 17.92
N ARG A 314 13.16 1.38 18.28
CA ARG A 314 12.31 0.35 18.85
C ARG A 314 11.22 -0.02 17.87
N VAL A 315 11.00 -1.31 17.67
CA VAL A 315 9.92 -1.80 16.85
C VAL A 315 8.99 -2.67 17.69
N PHE A 316 7.72 -2.30 17.73
CA PHE A 316 6.68 -3.03 18.44
C PHE A 316 5.81 -3.78 17.45
N ASN A 317 5.26 -4.91 17.86
CA ASN A 317 4.34 -5.71 17.07
C ASN A 317 3.02 -5.96 17.81
N LEU A 318 1.90 -5.63 17.20
CA LEU A 318 0.57 -5.91 17.76
C LEU A 318 0.17 -7.35 17.42
N ARG A 319 0.02 -8.19 18.45
CA ARG A 319 -0.50 -9.57 18.32
C ARG A 319 -1.66 -9.76 19.29
N ASN A 320 -2.79 -10.27 18.80
CA ASN A 320 -3.98 -10.53 19.63
C ASN A 320 -4.45 -9.33 20.47
N GLY A 321 -4.25 -8.10 19.98
CA GLY A 321 -4.61 -6.89 20.71
C GLY A 321 -3.62 -6.44 21.78
N GLU A 322 -2.42 -7.05 21.86
CA GLU A 322 -1.36 -6.62 22.76
C GLU A 322 -0.08 -6.26 22.00
N TRP A 323 0.60 -5.19 22.40
CA TRP A 323 1.86 -4.77 21.80
C TRP A 323 3.06 -5.48 22.43
N PHE A 324 3.90 -6.05 21.58
CA PHE A 324 5.13 -6.73 21.97
C PHE A 324 6.33 -5.97 21.42
N LEU A 325 7.29 -5.60 22.27
CA LEU A 325 8.58 -5.10 21.81
C LEU A 325 9.30 -6.26 21.10
N THR A 326 9.63 -6.05 19.83
CA THR A 326 10.28 -7.06 18.99
C THR A 326 11.75 -6.75 18.77
N HIS A 327 12.07 -5.48 18.55
CA HIS A 327 13.43 -4.99 18.33
C HIS A 327 13.67 -3.75 19.18
N ASP A 328 14.82 -3.68 19.84
CA ASP A 328 15.31 -2.51 20.59
C ASP A 328 16.80 -2.38 20.32
N VAL A 329 17.17 -1.42 19.48
CA VAL A 329 18.50 -1.35 18.88
C VAL A 329 18.98 0.09 18.81
N HIS A 330 20.17 0.35 19.33
CA HIS A 330 20.85 1.63 19.14
C HIS A 330 21.69 1.59 17.86
N ILE A 331 21.21 2.22 16.80
CA ILE A 331 21.75 2.17 15.44
C ILE A 331 23.26 2.50 15.37
N LEU A 332 23.75 3.48 16.12
CA LEU A 332 25.18 3.83 16.11
C LEU A 332 26.10 2.86 16.86
N HIS A 333 25.57 2.09 17.80
CA HIS A 333 26.37 1.32 18.76
C HIS A 333 26.18 -0.18 18.60
N ASP A 334 24.98 -0.61 18.26
CA ASP A 334 24.60 -2.02 18.17
C ASP A 334 24.68 -2.56 16.75
N MET A 335 24.76 -1.69 15.73
CA MET A 335 24.71 -2.06 14.31
C MET A 335 26.02 -1.76 13.58
N TYR A 336 26.41 -2.65 12.68
CA TYR A 336 27.57 -2.52 11.80
C TYR A 336 27.17 -1.95 10.44
N CYS A 337 27.72 -0.78 10.08
CA CYS A 337 27.56 -0.22 8.75
C CYS A 337 28.44 -0.99 7.74
N SER A 338 27.81 -1.67 6.79
CA SER A 338 28.48 -2.48 5.77
C SER A 338 29.27 -1.65 4.74
N SER A 339 28.94 -0.37 4.59
CA SER A 339 29.62 0.55 3.68
C SER A 339 30.05 1.85 4.37
N SER A 340 31.10 2.48 3.82
CA SER A 340 31.56 3.80 4.27
C SER A 340 30.51 4.88 4.03
N LEU A 341 29.66 4.71 3.01
CA LEU A 341 28.51 5.57 2.72
C LEU A 341 27.47 5.48 3.84
N ALA A 342 26.97 4.27 4.15
CA ALA A 342 26.02 4.07 5.25
C ALA A 342 26.53 4.65 6.57
N ARG A 343 27.83 4.44 6.85
CA ARG A 343 28.46 5.01 8.04
C ARG A 343 28.48 6.54 8.02
N GLN A 344 28.77 7.17 6.89
CA GLN A 344 28.76 8.63 6.77
C GLN A 344 27.36 9.19 7.00
N SER A 345 26.34 8.57 6.41
CA SER A 345 24.95 9.03 6.49
C SER A 345 24.41 8.92 7.92
N VAL A 346 24.67 7.79 8.58
CA VAL A 346 24.33 7.61 10.00
C VAL A 346 25.18 8.51 10.91
N GLN A 347 26.43 8.85 10.59
CA GLN A 347 27.24 9.70 11.48
C GLN A 347 27.02 11.21 11.29
N ARG A 348 26.62 11.65 10.09
CA ARG A 348 26.47 13.06 9.74
C ARG A 348 25.07 13.62 9.98
N SER A 349 24.06 12.75 10.14
CA SER A 349 22.69 13.24 10.28
C SER A 349 22.48 13.99 11.61
N TYR A 350 22.03 15.23 11.45
CA TYR A 350 21.60 16.11 12.53
C TYR A 350 20.11 15.96 12.85
N ALA A 351 19.33 15.45 11.89
CA ALA A 351 17.88 15.30 11.97
C ALA A 351 17.45 13.98 12.65
N GLY A 352 18.36 13.02 12.79
CA GLY A 352 18.07 11.68 13.29
C GLY A 352 17.62 10.71 12.20
N ILE A 353 17.27 9.49 12.59
CA ILE A 353 16.78 8.44 11.69
C ILE A 353 15.25 8.40 11.72
N GLU A 354 14.63 8.13 10.57
CA GLU A 354 13.19 7.93 10.46
C GLU A 354 12.89 6.46 10.11
N PHE A 355 12.01 5.81 10.88
CA PHE A 355 11.50 4.49 10.52
C PHE A 355 10.48 4.63 9.38
N ARG A 356 10.62 3.79 8.34
CA ARG A 356 9.76 3.87 7.15
C ARG A 356 8.89 2.64 6.93
N SER A 357 9.44 1.45 7.14
CA SER A 357 8.70 0.18 7.01
C SER A 357 9.48 -0.98 7.56
N MET A 358 8.76 -2.08 7.82
CA MET A 358 9.37 -3.39 7.85
C MET A 358 9.55 -3.92 6.43
N HIS A 359 10.56 -4.76 6.22
CA HIS A 359 10.64 -5.56 5.01
C HIS A 359 9.38 -6.43 4.93
N PRO A 360 8.74 -6.57 3.77
CA PRO A 360 7.41 -7.18 3.69
C PRO A 360 7.36 -8.68 4.00
N VAL A 361 8.50 -9.36 3.92
CA VAL A 361 8.64 -10.82 4.14
C VAL A 361 9.46 -11.13 5.39
N ASP A 362 10.72 -10.67 5.45
CA ASP A 362 11.59 -10.86 6.61
C ASP A 362 11.26 -9.91 7.79
N PRO A 363 10.80 -10.42 8.96
CA PRO A 363 10.51 -9.60 10.14
C PRO A 363 11.76 -9.02 10.82
N ASN A 364 12.96 -9.43 10.40
CA ASN A 364 14.23 -8.96 10.96
C ASN A 364 14.85 -7.85 10.12
N VAL A 365 14.19 -7.42 9.05
CA VAL A 365 14.70 -6.34 8.20
C VAL A 365 13.73 -5.17 8.26
N ALA A 366 14.26 -3.96 8.46
CA ALA A 366 13.51 -2.71 8.41
C ALA A 366 14.17 -1.72 7.45
N TYR A 367 13.36 -0.87 6.84
CA TYR A 367 13.80 0.25 6.05
C TYR A 367 13.71 1.55 6.86
N LEU A 368 14.82 2.27 6.88
CA LEU A 368 14.98 3.54 7.57
C LEU A 368 15.34 4.61 6.55
N SER A 369 15.06 5.88 6.84
CA SER A 369 15.58 6.98 6.03
C SER A 369 16.41 7.95 6.84
N VAL A 370 17.50 8.44 6.25
CA VAL A 370 18.43 9.38 6.86
C VAL A 370 18.94 10.33 5.78
N ASP A 371 18.72 11.63 5.93
CA ASP A 371 19.25 12.68 5.05
C ASP A 371 19.11 12.40 3.54
N GLY A 372 17.97 11.85 3.12
CA GLY A 372 17.71 11.54 1.71
C GLY A 372 18.22 10.18 1.26
N GLU A 373 18.71 9.34 2.16
CA GLU A 373 19.05 7.96 1.86
C GLU A 373 18.06 7.00 2.49
N ILE A 374 17.84 5.85 1.83
CA ILE A 374 17.13 4.71 2.39
C ILE A 374 18.16 3.67 2.82
N LEU A 375 18.09 3.29 4.08
CA LEU A 375 18.92 2.28 4.71
C LEU A 375 18.11 1.01 4.92
N GLU A 376 18.69 -0.13 4.58
CA GLU A 376 18.21 -1.43 5.02
C GLU A 376 18.92 -1.81 6.32
N CYS A 377 18.14 -2.09 7.34
CA CYS A 377 18.57 -2.43 8.70
C CYS A 377 18.20 -3.88 8.99
N ASP A 378 19.20 -4.76 9.08
CA ASP A 378 19.04 -6.17 9.42
C ASP A 378 19.33 -6.38 10.91
N PHE A 379 18.27 -6.59 11.69
CA PHE A 379 18.33 -6.81 13.13
C PHE A 379 18.99 -8.14 13.52
N ARG A 380 18.89 -9.16 12.66
CA ARG A 380 19.44 -10.50 12.94
C ARG A 380 20.95 -10.49 12.79
N ASN A 381 21.44 -9.95 11.69
CA ASN A 381 22.87 -9.85 11.40
C ASN A 381 23.50 -8.59 12.03
N ARG A 382 22.69 -7.69 12.57
CA ARG A 382 23.08 -6.39 13.12
C ARG A 382 23.86 -5.56 12.10
N THR A 383 23.36 -5.50 10.87
CA THR A 383 24.00 -4.75 9.79
C THR A 383 23.10 -3.65 9.24
N ILE A 384 23.73 -2.61 8.70
CA ILE A 384 23.07 -1.54 7.95
C ILE A 384 23.77 -1.39 6.62
N LYS A 385 23.00 -1.28 5.54
CA LYS A 385 23.49 -0.93 4.20
C LYS A 385 22.62 0.16 3.59
N VAL A 386 23.20 0.93 2.68
CA VAL A 386 22.42 1.85 1.83
C VAL A 386 21.74 1.01 0.75
N GLU A 387 20.43 1.12 0.65
CA GLU A 387 19.64 0.42 -0.36
C GLU A 387 19.33 1.36 -1.54
N ALA A 388 19.07 2.64 -1.27
CA ALA A 388 18.80 3.63 -2.31
C ALA A 388 19.10 5.06 -1.85
N GLU A 389 19.32 5.94 -2.81
CA GLU A 389 19.37 7.40 -2.61
C GLU A 389 18.07 8.02 -3.14
N ILE A 390 17.55 9.03 -2.45
CA ILE A 390 16.35 9.77 -2.83
C ILE A 390 16.78 10.94 -3.74
N GLU A 391 16.45 10.85 -5.02
CA GLU A 391 16.76 11.90 -6.00
C GLU A 391 16.04 13.22 -5.65
N ASN A 392 16.76 14.35 -5.67
CA ASN A 392 16.30 15.72 -5.35
C ASN A 392 16.12 16.06 -3.86
N TYR A 393 16.73 15.29 -2.96
CA TYR A 393 16.89 15.71 -1.57
C TYR A 393 17.67 17.03 -1.50
N GLY A 394 16.97 18.15 -1.22
CA GLY A 394 17.62 19.45 -0.97
C GLY A 394 17.27 20.63 -1.87
N GLN A 395 16.49 20.47 -2.96
CA GLN A 395 16.23 21.61 -3.87
C GLN A 395 15.04 22.51 -3.47
N ASP A 396 14.11 22.03 -2.62
CA ASP A 396 12.98 22.81 -2.05
C ASP A 396 12.62 22.35 -0.61
N SER A 397 13.63 21.96 0.16
CA SER A 397 13.55 20.95 1.23
C SER A 397 13.20 21.43 2.64
N LEU A 398 12.27 22.36 2.80
CA LEU A 398 11.60 22.55 4.10
C LEU A 398 10.16 22.00 4.12
N GLN A 399 9.54 21.80 2.96
CA GLN A 399 8.17 21.26 2.88
C GLN A 399 8.09 19.80 2.47
N LEU A 400 9.18 19.22 1.94
CA LEU A 400 9.19 17.86 1.39
C LEU A 400 9.67 16.79 2.36
N VAL A 401 10.35 17.18 3.44
CA VAL A 401 10.94 16.24 4.41
C VAL A 401 9.88 15.43 5.15
N TYR A 402 8.64 15.91 5.20
CA TYR A 402 7.60 15.39 6.10
C TYR A 402 6.55 14.49 5.44
N TRP A 403 6.59 14.28 4.11
CA TRP A 403 5.53 13.55 3.37
C TRP A 403 5.97 12.20 2.79
N PHE A 404 7.02 11.60 3.34
CA PHE A 404 7.49 10.28 2.90
C PHE A 404 6.78 9.15 3.65
N ASN A 405 5.46 9.09 3.52
CA ASN A 405 4.75 7.88 3.89
C ASN A 405 5.15 6.76 2.95
N VAL A 406 5.24 5.56 3.49
CA VAL A 406 5.56 4.40 2.69
C VAL A 406 4.45 3.37 2.81
N LEU A 407 3.89 2.98 1.66
CA LEU A 407 2.82 2.00 1.60
C LEU A 407 3.35 0.64 1.17
N THR A 408 2.76 -0.39 1.74
CA THR A 408 2.85 -1.76 1.26
C THR A 408 1.81 -1.99 0.16
N PHE A 409 2.24 -2.33 -1.05
CA PHE A 409 1.38 -2.74 -2.15
C PHE A 409 1.47 -4.25 -2.37
N PRO A 410 0.49 -5.05 -1.91
CA PRO A 410 0.49 -6.48 -2.15
C PRO A 410 0.26 -6.77 -3.64
N LEU A 411 1.19 -7.46 -4.30
CA LEU A 411 0.97 -7.95 -5.66
C LEU A 411 0.05 -9.16 -5.60
N PRO A 412 -1.15 -9.06 -6.19
CA PRO A 412 -2.04 -10.20 -6.27
C PRO A 412 -1.50 -11.21 -7.30
N LEU A 413 -1.84 -12.48 -7.13
CA LEU A 413 -1.50 -13.55 -8.08
C LEU A 413 -2.19 -13.36 -9.43
N TRP A 414 -3.33 -12.68 -9.40
CA TRP A 414 -4.06 -12.23 -10.58
C TRP A 414 -4.49 -10.77 -10.38
N PRO A 415 -4.30 -9.87 -11.37
CA PRO A 415 -4.62 -8.46 -11.22
C PRO A 415 -6.09 -8.23 -10.88
N THR A 416 -6.32 -7.50 -9.80
CA THR A 416 -7.66 -7.05 -9.39
C THR A 416 -8.24 -6.14 -10.47
N PRO A 417 -9.40 -6.47 -11.06
CA PRO A 417 -10.04 -5.58 -12.03
C PRO A 417 -10.44 -4.26 -11.36
N LEU A 418 -10.55 -3.19 -12.15
CA LEU A 418 -11.13 -1.94 -11.64
C LEU A 418 -12.62 -2.15 -11.34
N PRO A 419 -13.17 -1.49 -10.29
CA PRO A 419 -14.57 -1.61 -9.96
C PRO A 419 -15.43 -1.04 -11.10
N ARG A 420 -16.59 -1.66 -11.34
CA ARG A 420 -17.58 -1.14 -12.30
C ARG A 420 -18.51 -0.19 -11.57
N LEU A 421 -18.50 1.07 -11.95
CA LEU A 421 -19.44 2.04 -11.41
C LEU A 421 -20.81 1.84 -12.10
N PRO A 422 -21.93 2.02 -11.38
CA PRO A 422 -23.25 2.10 -11.98
C PRO A 422 -23.28 3.18 -13.07
N ALA A 423 -24.01 2.93 -14.16
CA ALA A 423 -24.28 3.96 -15.14
C ALA A 423 -25.06 5.10 -14.45
N THR A 424 -24.55 6.33 -14.60
CA THR A 424 -25.17 7.55 -14.05
C THR A 424 -26.25 8.09 -14.98
#